data_AF-A0A962SM88-F1
#
_entry.id   AF-A0A962SM88-F1
#
_cell.length_a   1.000
_cell.length_b   1.000
_cell.length_c   1.000
_cell.angle_alpha   90.00
_cell.angle_beta   90.00
_cell.angle_gamma   90.00
#
_symmetry.space_group_name_H-M   'P 1'
#
loop_
_entity.id
_entity.type
_entity.pdbx_description
1 polymer ?
#
loop_
_entity_poly.entity_id
_entity_poly.type
_entity_poly.pdbx_seq_one_letter_code
_entity_poly.pdbx_strand_id
1 'polypeptide(L)'
;MNLNFLEFEQPIAELEAKIEELRLVGDDNEINIQDEINRLEEKSRSLTASIFSNLKPWQVAQIARHPQRPYMLDYIARIFDEFQQLHGDRAFKDDHAIVGGVARLEGRSVMLIGH
;
A
#
# COMPACT_ATOMS: atom_id res chain seq x y z
N MET A 1 11.06 -8.27 -11.89
CA MET A 1 10.92 -7.73 -10.52
C MET A 1 9.44 -7.68 -10.21
N ASN A 2 8.97 -8.35 -9.16
CA ASN A 2 7.64 -8.06 -8.64
C ASN A 2 7.63 -6.58 -8.25
N LEU A 3 6.73 -5.79 -8.84
CA LEU A 3 6.60 -4.34 -8.61
C LEU A 3 6.16 -3.99 -7.17
N ASN A 4 6.01 -5.00 -6.31
CA ASN A 4 5.45 -4.90 -4.97
C ASN A 4 6.52 -4.67 -3.88
N PHE A 5 7.81 -4.91 -4.16
CA PHE A 5 8.85 -4.89 -3.13
C PHE A 5 10.06 -4.06 -3.54
N LEU A 6 10.54 -3.25 -2.59
CA LEU A 6 11.81 -2.52 -2.68
C LEU A 6 13.00 -3.45 -2.37
N GLU A 7 14.21 -2.99 -2.69
CA GLU A 7 15.44 -3.78 -2.51
C GLU A 7 15.66 -4.21 -1.05
N PHE A 8 15.35 -3.33 -0.09
CA PHE A 8 15.51 -3.63 1.33
C PHE A 8 14.35 -4.47 1.90
N GLU A 9 13.29 -4.71 1.12
CA GLU A 9 12.13 -5.54 1.48
C GLU A 9 12.28 -6.97 0.95
N GLN A 10 13.34 -7.28 0.18
CA GLN A 10 13.60 -8.64 -0.33
C GLN A 10 13.56 -9.73 0.74
N PRO A 11 14.11 -9.53 1.97
CA PRO A 11 14.00 -10.55 3.02
C PRO A 11 12.56 -10.85 3.45
N ILE A 12 11.65 -9.87 3.32
CA ILE A 12 10.21 -10.04 3.60
C ILE A 12 9.57 -10.80 2.44
N ALA A 13 9.86 -10.41 1.20
CA ALA A 13 9.34 -11.06 0.00
C ALA A 13 9.72 -12.55 -0.08
N GLU A 14 10.94 -12.91 0.32
CA GLU A 14 11.38 -14.31 0.40
C GLU A 14 10.59 -15.11 1.44
N LEU A 15 10.30 -14.52 2.60
CA LEU A 15 9.49 -15.17 3.64
C LEU A 15 8.04 -15.33 3.18
N GLU A 16 7.45 -14.32 2.56
CA GLU A 16 6.09 -14.40 2.02
C GLU A 16 5.97 -15.45 0.90
N ALA A 17 6.94 -15.49 -0.02
CA ALA A 17 6.97 -16.52 -1.06
C ALA A 17 7.03 -17.92 -0.46
N LYS A 18 7.85 -18.13 0.58
CA LYS A 18 7.95 -19.42 1.28
C LYS A 18 6.67 -19.80 2.02
N ILE A 19 5.99 -18.83 2.63
CA ILE A 19 4.68 -19.05 3.28
C ILE A 19 3.66 -19.49 2.24
N GLU A 20 3.63 -18.82 1.08
CA GLU A 20 2.68 -19.14 0.03
C GLU A 20 2.96 -20.51 -0.61
N GLU A 21 4.23 -20.87 -0.82
CA GLU A 21 4.62 -22.22 -1.24
C GLU A 21 4.13 -23.29 -0.25
N LEU A 22 4.31 -23.08 1.06
CA LEU A 22 3.85 -24.01 2.09
C LEU A 22 2.33 -24.14 2.14
N ARG A 23 1.58 -23.08 1.82
CA ARG A 23 0.11 -23.13 1.71
C ARG A 23 -0.37 -23.94 0.52
N LEU A 24 0.41 -24.01 -0.56
CA LEU A 24 0.08 -24.76 -1.77
C LEU A 24 0.41 -26.26 -1.65
N VAL A 25 1.37 -26.62 -0.80
CA VAL A 25 1.75 -28.02 -0.53
C VAL A 25 0.84 -28.58 0.57
N GLY A 26 -0.42 -28.86 0.23
CA GLY A 26 -1.34 -29.61 1.09
C GLY A 26 -1.45 -31.05 0.60
N ASP A 27 -0.90 -32.04 1.34
CA ASP A 27 -1.52 -33.39 1.35
C ASP A 27 -1.08 -34.44 2.40
N ASP A 28 -0.03 -34.29 3.23
CA ASP A 28 0.37 -35.43 4.09
C ASP A 28 0.65 -35.13 5.59
N ASN A 29 0.68 -33.86 6.03
CA ASN A 29 1.00 -33.48 7.42
C ASN A 29 0.42 -32.10 7.81
N GLU A 30 -0.89 -31.90 7.61
CA GLU A 30 -1.59 -30.61 7.79
C GLU A 30 -1.25 -29.88 9.10
N ILE A 31 -1.16 -30.60 10.23
CA ILE A 31 -0.91 -29.98 11.55
C ILE A 31 0.50 -29.36 11.63
N ASN A 32 1.53 -30.07 11.15
CA ASN A 32 2.92 -29.61 11.23
C ASN A 32 3.18 -28.45 10.24
N ILE A 33 2.49 -28.47 9.10
CA ILE A 33 2.58 -27.40 8.10
C ILE A 33 1.95 -26.12 8.63
N GLN A 34 0.78 -26.21 9.28
CA GLN A 34 0.11 -25.03 9.82
C GLN A 34 0.92 -24.35 10.94
N ASP A 35 1.55 -25.13 11.82
CA ASP A 35 2.42 -24.59 12.87
C ASP A 35 3.66 -23.89 12.30
N GLU A 36 4.29 -24.45 11.26
CA GLU A 36 5.43 -23.83 10.60
C GLU A 36 5.03 -22.56 9.82
N ILE A 37 3.84 -22.55 9.18
CA ILE A 37 3.28 -21.34 8.56
C ILE A 37 3.11 -20.24 9.60
N ASN A 38 2.47 -20.54 10.74
CA ASN A 38 2.25 -19.55 11.81
C ASN A 38 3.59 -18.97 12.30
N ARG A 39 4.61 -19.83 12.49
CA ARG A 39 5.95 -19.41 12.89
C ARG A 39 6.63 -18.51 11.84
N LEU A 40 6.49 -18.83 10.55
CA LEU A 40 7.04 -18.00 9.48
C LEU A 40 6.30 -16.67 9.35
N GLU A 41 4.98 -16.65 9.56
CA GLU A 41 4.18 -15.42 9.58
C GLU A 41 4.60 -14.49 10.73
N GLU A 42 4.80 -15.01 11.94
CA GLU A 42 5.32 -14.24 13.07
C GLU A 42 6.73 -13.69 12.79
N LYS A 43 7.59 -14.52 12.19
CA LYS A 43 8.93 -14.10 11.79
C LYS A 43 8.88 -13.01 10.72
N SER A 44 7.98 -13.12 9.74
CA SER A 44 7.76 -12.10 8.72
C SER A 44 7.31 -10.78 9.37
N ARG A 45 6.30 -10.82 10.25
CA ARG A 45 5.80 -9.64 10.97
C ARG A 45 6.88 -8.93 11.78
N SER A 46 7.66 -9.69 12.55
CA SER A 46 8.76 -9.14 13.37
C SER A 46 9.89 -8.55 12.52
N LEU A 47 10.25 -9.21 11.41
CA LEU A 47 11.25 -8.71 10.48
C LEU A 47 10.79 -7.41 9.81
N THR A 48 9.54 -7.37 9.33
CA THR A 48 8.91 -6.18 8.78
C THR A 48 8.97 -5.03 9.79
N ALA A 49 8.52 -5.25 11.03
CA ALA A 49 8.58 -4.22 12.07
C ALA A 49 10.02 -3.70 12.30
N SER A 50 11.01 -4.59 12.35
CA SER A 50 12.42 -4.23 12.56
C SER A 50 13.03 -3.45 11.40
N ILE A 51 12.64 -3.75 10.15
CA ILE A 51 13.13 -3.05 8.96
C ILE A 51 12.53 -1.64 8.91
N PHE A 52 11.20 -1.54 9.04
CA PHE A 52 10.48 -0.27 8.96
C PHE A 52 10.76 0.66 10.16
N SER A 53 11.15 0.12 11.32
CA SER A 53 11.57 0.95 12.46
C SER A 53 12.95 1.59 12.28
N ASN A 54 13.80 1.07 11.40
CA ASN A 54 15.20 1.48 11.24
C ASN A 54 15.54 1.89 9.80
N LEU A 55 14.62 2.60 9.14
CA LEU A 55 14.81 3.05 7.77
C LEU A 55 15.88 4.14 7.65
N LYS A 56 16.79 3.97 6.69
CA LYS A 56 17.73 5.00 6.27
C LYS A 56 16.98 6.10 5.49
N PRO A 57 17.49 7.35 5.48
CA PRO A 57 16.85 8.45 4.74
C PRO A 57 16.54 8.15 3.27
N TRP A 58 17.43 7.44 2.59
CA TRP A 58 17.20 7.02 1.20
C TRP A 58 16.05 6.01 1.05
N GLN A 59 15.93 5.07 1.98
CA GLN A 59 14.86 4.07 1.97
C GLN A 59 13.49 4.74 2.18
N VAL A 60 13.41 5.76 3.04
CA VAL A 60 12.20 6.58 3.22
C VAL A 60 11.80 7.27 1.92
N ALA A 61 12.77 7.83 1.17
CA ALA A 61 12.50 8.43 -0.13
C ALA A 61 12.03 7.41 -1.17
N GLN A 62 12.53 6.17 -1.12
CA GLN A 62 12.06 5.07 -1.97
C GLN A 62 10.61 4.69 -1.64
N ILE A 63 10.25 4.58 -0.36
CA ILE A 63 8.85 4.30 0.07
C ILE A 63 7.91 5.42 -0.38
N ALA A 64 8.33 6.68 -0.25
CA ALA A 64 7.55 7.81 -0.72
C ALA A 64 7.29 7.76 -2.24
N ARG A 65 8.10 7.02 -3.00
CA ARG A 65 7.96 6.83 -4.45
C ARG A 65 7.57 5.40 -4.82
N HIS A 66 7.02 4.65 -3.86
CA HIS A 66 6.63 3.27 -4.09
C HIS A 66 5.59 3.20 -5.22
N PRO A 67 5.72 2.28 -6.21
CA PRO A 67 4.78 2.18 -7.32
C PRO A 67 3.33 1.96 -6.89
N GLN A 68 3.12 1.28 -5.77
CA GLN A 68 1.80 1.02 -5.18
C GLN A 68 1.43 1.98 -4.05
N ARG A 69 2.14 3.12 -3.90
CA ARG A 69 1.77 4.13 -2.92
C ARG A 69 0.36 4.65 -3.26
N PRO A 70 -0.61 4.61 -2.33
CA PRO A 70 -1.94 5.15 -2.59
C PRO A 70 -1.87 6.64 -2.92
N TYR A 71 -2.59 7.05 -3.96
CA TYR A 71 -2.71 8.42 -4.43
C TYR A 71 -3.97 9.10 -3.87
N MET A 72 -4.14 10.39 -4.16
CA MET A 72 -5.25 11.19 -3.66
C MET A 72 -6.61 10.52 -3.88
N LEU A 73 -6.87 10.02 -5.09
CA LEU A 73 -8.14 9.38 -5.44
C LEU A 73 -8.42 8.12 -4.59
N ASP A 74 -7.38 7.37 -4.21
CA ASP A 74 -7.52 6.19 -3.33
C ASP A 74 -7.98 6.59 -1.93
N TYR A 75 -7.49 7.72 -1.42
CA TYR A 75 -7.94 8.27 -0.13
C TYR A 75 -9.36 8.85 -0.24
N ILE A 76 -9.67 9.54 -1.34
CA ILE A 76 -11.00 10.12 -1.56
C ILE A 76 -12.08 9.05 -1.50
N ALA A 77 -11.88 7.95 -2.21
CA ALA A 77 -12.83 6.84 -2.26
C ALA A 77 -13.05 6.13 -0.91
N ARG A 78 -12.12 6.29 0.06
CA ARG A 78 -12.19 5.62 1.37
C ARG A 78 -12.65 6.53 2.50
N ILE A 79 -12.44 7.83 2.38
CA ILE A 79 -12.61 8.81 3.48
C ILE A 79 -13.81 9.74 3.25
N PHE A 80 -14.13 10.05 1.99
CA PHE A 80 -15.10 11.09 1.67
C PHE A 80 -16.32 10.52 0.95
N ASP A 81 -17.46 11.16 1.20
CA ASP A 81 -18.73 10.86 0.54
C ASP A 81 -19.04 11.93 -0.52
N GLU A 82 -19.89 11.58 -1.47
CA GLU A 82 -20.44 12.52 -2.47
C GLU A 82 -19.37 13.34 -3.22
N PHE A 83 -18.19 12.76 -3.49
CA PHE A 83 -17.14 13.47 -4.22
C PHE A 83 -17.56 13.79 -5.65
N GLN A 84 -17.56 15.09 -5.98
CA GLN A 84 -17.79 15.60 -7.32
C GLN A 84 -16.54 16.33 -7.79
N GLN A 85 -15.82 15.71 -8.73
CA GLN A 85 -14.64 16.29 -9.36
C GLN A 85 -15.03 17.51 -10.21
N LEU A 86 -14.22 18.56 -10.11
CA LEU A 86 -14.32 19.78 -10.89
C LEU A 86 -13.12 19.85 -11.83
N HIS A 87 -13.38 20.25 -13.07
CA HIS A 87 -12.40 20.25 -14.16
C HIS A 87 -12.19 21.66 -14.73
N GLY A 88 -10.97 21.91 -15.19
CA GLY A 88 -10.59 23.05 -16.00
C GLY A 88 -10.25 24.32 -15.22
N ASP A 89 -9.28 25.06 -15.76
CA ASP A 89 -8.82 26.36 -15.28
C ASP A 89 -9.63 27.56 -15.84
N ARG A 90 -10.64 27.29 -16.68
CA ARG A 90 -11.45 28.26 -17.44
C ARG A 90 -10.69 29.12 -18.47
N ALA A 91 -9.40 28.85 -18.71
CA ALA A 91 -8.56 29.68 -19.57
C ALA A 91 -7.86 28.87 -20.66
N PHE A 92 -7.31 27.70 -20.33
CA PHE A 92 -6.46 26.94 -21.24
C PHE A 92 -6.85 25.46 -21.25
N LYS A 93 -6.66 24.73 -20.14
CA LYS A 93 -6.85 23.27 -20.12
C LYS A 93 -7.12 22.74 -18.72
N ASP A 94 -7.75 21.57 -18.69
CA ASP A 94 -7.82 20.69 -17.52
C ASP A 94 -6.50 19.90 -17.34
N ASP A 95 -5.76 20.20 -16.28
CA ASP A 95 -4.52 19.49 -15.94
C ASP A 95 -4.83 18.24 -15.12
N HIS A 96 -4.53 17.08 -15.69
CA HIS A 96 -4.78 15.79 -15.03
C HIS A 96 -3.83 15.51 -13.86
N ALA A 97 -2.75 16.30 -13.72
CA ALA A 97 -1.86 16.21 -12.57
C ALA A 97 -2.44 16.83 -11.29
N ILE A 98 -3.56 17.55 -11.39
CA ILE A 98 -4.27 18.12 -10.23
C ILE A 98 -5.71 17.66 -10.26
N VAL A 99 -6.14 17.05 -9.17
CA VAL A 99 -7.53 16.67 -8.94
C VAL A 99 -8.13 17.63 -7.91
N GLY A 100 -9.25 18.25 -8.27
CA GLY A 100 -10.00 19.13 -7.38
C GLY A 100 -11.49 18.79 -7.40
N GLY A 101 -12.19 19.02 -6.29
CA GLY A 101 -13.63 18.76 -6.23
C GLY A 101 -14.25 19.00 -4.87
N VAL A 102 -15.59 19.06 -4.84
CA VAL A 102 -16.34 19.16 -3.59
C VAL A 102 -16.67 17.75 -3.08
N ALA A 103 -16.65 17.57 -1.77
CA ALA A 103 -16.99 16.31 -1.12
C ALA A 103 -17.68 16.57 0.23
N ARG A 104 -18.09 15.50 0.91
CA ARG A 104 -18.45 15.52 2.32
C ARG A 104 -17.47 14.73 3.15
N LEU A 105 -17.07 15.31 4.28
CA LEU A 105 -16.34 14.64 5.36
C LEU A 105 -17.23 14.67 6.59
N GLU A 106 -17.69 13.49 7.04
CA GLU A 106 -18.60 13.37 8.20
C GLU A 106 -19.81 14.32 8.09
N GLY A 107 -20.40 14.39 6.89
CA GLY A 107 -21.54 15.25 6.58
C GLY A 107 -21.21 16.73 6.32
N ARG A 108 -19.99 17.20 6.61
CA ARG A 108 -19.55 18.58 6.34
C ARG A 108 -19.03 18.73 4.92
N SER A 109 -19.53 19.71 4.17
CA SER A 109 -19.05 20.02 2.83
C SER A 109 -17.63 20.59 2.87
N VAL A 110 -16.74 20.01 2.06
CA VAL A 110 -15.31 20.37 1.97
C VAL A 110 -14.88 20.48 0.51
N MET A 111 -13.82 21.27 0.27
CA MET A 111 -13.12 21.33 -1.02
C MET A 111 -11.83 20.51 -0.91
N LEU A 112 -11.62 19.61 -1.86
CA LEU A 112 -10.41 18.78 -1.97
C LEU A 112 -9.59 19.26 -3.16
N ILE A 113 -8.28 19.40 -2.98
CA ILE A 113 -7.32 19.75 -4.03
C ILE A 113 -6.02 19.00 -3.74
N GLY A 114 -5.45 18.36 -4.75
CA GLY A 114 -4.18 17.65 -4.62
C GLY A 114 -3.71 17.05 -5.94
N HIS A 115 -2.60 16.35 -5.87
CA HIS A 115 -1.94 15.69 -7.00
C HIS A 115 -2.25 14.19 -7.06
#